data_AF-A0A1A9ACH7-F1
#
_entry.id   AF-A0A1A9ACH7-F1
#
_cell.length_a   1.000
_cell.length_b   1.000
_cell.length_c   1.000
_cell.angle_alpha   90.00
_cell.angle_beta   90.00
_cell.angle_gamma   90.00
#
_symmetry.space_group_name_H-M   'P 1'
#
loop_
_entity.id
_entity.type
_entity.pdbx_description
1 polymer ?
#
loop_
_entity_poly.entity_id
_entity_poly.type
_entity_poly.pdbx_seq_one_letter_code
_entity_poly.pdbx_strand_id
1 'polypeptide(L)'
;MGKDLAVLPSFKFYSRLDKGDKNLLHGHNKIFFENFIKDRLNYLEHMSNIKEILLNAFIYIANMKPGDDQYNERWNYLFYWMGEKVYEKVKEISDFSLNMDIINSLRKRMHENDEEYNDYFFKIKKSEFINLKKLYDYSQNYDAIKIKIDAPDYECSREYNNYIVENHDLYNTIKVECVLDTTPYCKLFTNITKDTLAKKKSILNCYGAKDTIFSEEGRRHGLSDLAVETTPTNSGNPTAIILPVLGIFIIFFLLYKFTPLGTWIRTHFVRKKISRWEADVEETIDETLEENYKSEDDNSLVNMHNIGYNPIDYR
;
A
#
# COMPACT_ATOMS: atom_id res chain seq x y z
N MET A 1 -1.88 10.32 -14.01
CA MET A 1 -2.36 10.23 -12.63
C MET A 1 -2.79 11.60 -12.17
N GLY A 2 -4.04 11.74 -11.77
CA GLY A 2 -4.62 12.98 -11.30
C GLY A 2 -4.00 13.46 -10.00
N LYS A 3 -4.12 14.78 -9.77
CA LYS A 3 -3.56 15.47 -8.61
C LYS A 3 -4.07 14.90 -7.28
N ASP A 4 -5.32 14.42 -7.26
CA ASP A 4 -5.96 13.86 -6.06
C ASP A 4 -5.44 12.49 -5.64
N LEU A 5 -4.99 11.66 -6.59
CA LEU A 5 -4.41 10.36 -6.29
C LEU A 5 -2.94 10.51 -5.88
N ALA A 6 -2.22 11.46 -6.48
CA ALA A 6 -0.79 11.65 -6.23
C ALA A 6 -0.42 11.92 -4.76
N VAL A 7 -1.38 12.38 -3.94
CA VAL A 7 -1.19 12.63 -2.50
C VAL A 7 -1.37 11.39 -1.62
N LEU A 8 -1.91 10.29 -2.15
CA LEU A 8 -2.12 9.07 -1.38
C LEU A 8 -0.79 8.38 -1.04
N PRO A 9 -0.72 7.66 0.10
CA PRO A 9 0.52 7.06 0.61
C PRO A 9 1.34 6.27 -0.41
N SER A 10 0.74 5.35 -1.17
CA SER A 10 1.48 4.51 -2.13
C SER A 10 2.06 5.35 -3.27
N PHE A 11 1.24 6.22 -3.87
CA PHE A 11 1.66 7.07 -4.99
C PHE A 11 2.74 8.08 -4.59
N LYS A 12 2.63 8.64 -3.37
CA LYS A 12 3.67 9.49 -2.80
C LYS A 12 4.98 8.72 -2.59
N PHE A 13 4.91 7.48 -2.11
CA PHE A 13 6.09 6.63 -1.92
C PHE A 13 6.75 6.29 -3.25
N TYR A 14 5.98 5.92 -4.27
CA TYR A 14 6.50 5.66 -5.62
C TYR A 14 7.17 6.88 -6.24
N SER A 15 6.60 8.08 -6.04
CA SER A 15 7.26 9.32 -6.47
C SER A 15 8.61 9.55 -5.76
N ARG A 16 8.78 9.11 -4.50
CA ARG A 16 10.07 9.15 -3.81
C ARG A 16 11.06 8.13 -4.42
N LEU A 17 10.60 6.93 -4.79
CA LEU A 17 11.44 5.94 -5.47
C LEU A 17 11.87 6.40 -6.87
N ASP A 18 10.97 7.01 -7.65
CA ASP A 18 11.30 7.54 -8.97
C ASP A 18 12.35 8.67 -8.89
N LYS A 19 12.32 9.48 -7.82
CA LYS A 19 13.35 10.48 -7.53
C LYS A 19 14.66 9.83 -7.08
N GLY A 20 14.55 8.80 -6.23
CA GLY A 20 15.66 8.12 -5.59
C GLY A 20 16.52 9.02 -4.71
N ASP A 21 17.66 8.50 -4.27
CA ASP A 21 18.71 9.26 -3.60
C ASP A 21 20.03 9.05 -4.34
N LYS A 22 20.71 10.15 -4.69
CA LYS A 22 21.99 10.14 -5.40
C LYS A 22 23.18 10.06 -4.44
N ASN A 23 22.96 10.32 -3.16
CA ASN A 23 24.02 10.32 -2.18
C ASN A 23 24.27 8.89 -1.68
N LEU A 24 25.41 8.33 -2.10
CA LEU A 24 25.85 7.02 -1.67
C LEU A 24 26.11 6.99 -0.16
N LEU A 25 25.74 5.86 0.44
CA LEU A 25 26.06 5.50 1.82
C LEU A 25 27.57 5.62 2.10
N HIS A 26 27.93 5.90 3.34
CA HIS A 26 29.32 5.84 3.81
C HIS A 26 29.72 4.42 4.25
N GLY A 27 31.03 4.11 4.23
CA GLY A 27 31.57 2.87 4.80
C GLY A 27 31.22 1.59 4.01
N HIS A 28 30.98 0.48 4.72
CA HIS A 28 30.74 -0.84 4.11
C HIS A 28 29.56 -0.88 3.14
N ASN A 29 28.57 -0.01 3.31
CA ASN A 29 27.45 0.10 2.39
C ASN A 29 27.86 0.75 1.06
N LYS A 30 28.80 1.70 1.06
CA LYS A 30 29.36 2.26 -0.18
C LYS A 30 29.89 1.16 -1.10
N ILE A 31 30.73 0.29 -0.54
CA ILE A 31 31.37 -0.82 -1.26
C ILE A 31 30.32 -1.79 -1.80
N PHE A 32 29.31 -2.12 -0.99
CA PHE A 32 28.22 -2.98 -1.42
C PHE A 32 27.46 -2.40 -2.63
N PHE A 33 27.12 -1.11 -2.58
CA PHE A 33 26.41 -0.49 -3.70
C PHE A 33 27.29 -0.31 -4.93
N GLU A 34 28.55 0.11 -4.75
CA GLU A 34 29.48 0.37 -5.86
C GLU A 34 29.93 -0.90 -6.57
N ASN A 35 30.17 -2.00 -5.84
CA ASN A 35 30.77 -3.20 -6.41
C ASN A 35 29.78 -4.34 -6.59
N PHE A 36 28.77 -4.48 -5.72
CA PHE A 36 27.84 -5.61 -5.82
C PHE A 36 26.57 -5.22 -6.57
N ILE A 37 25.86 -4.18 -6.10
CA ILE A 37 24.59 -3.77 -6.69
C ILE A 37 24.77 -3.25 -8.11
N LYS A 38 25.73 -2.33 -8.34
CA LYS A 38 26.01 -1.82 -9.69
C LYS A 38 26.39 -2.93 -10.67
N ASP A 39 27.27 -3.84 -10.29
CA ASP A 39 27.68 -4.95 -11.15
C ASP A 39 26.49 -5.86 -11.46
N ARG A 40 25.69 -6.21 -10.45
CA ARG A 40 24.51 -7.05 -10.66
C ARG A 40 23.46 -6.38 -11.55
N LEU A 41 23.25 -5.07 -11.39
CA LEU A 41 22.42 -4.29 -12.32
C LEU A 41 23.02 -4.26 -13.73
N ASN A 42 24.35 -4.25 -13.88
CA ASN A 42 25.00 -4.27 -15.19
C ASN A 42 24.73 -5.57 -15.97
N TYR A 43 24.60 -6.70 -15.29
CA TYR A 43 24.27 -8.00 -15.89
C TYR A 43 22.78 -8.17 -16.27
N LEU A 44 21.90 -7.24 -15.89
CA LEU A 44 20.51 -7.24 -16.37
C LEU A 44 20.49 -6.78 -17.84
N GLU A 45 20.77 -7.72 -18.75
CA GLU A 45 20.59 -7.54 -20.19
C GLU A 45 19.10 -7.21 -20.44
N HIS A 46 18.83 -6.23 -21.32
CA HIS A 46 17.52 -5.59 -21.57
C HIS A 46 17.05 -4.50 -20.59
N MET A 47 17.81 -4.18 -19.53
CA MET A 47 17.41 -3.15 -18.53
C MET A 47 18.32 -1.92 -18.48
N SER A 48 19.16 -1.69 -19.49
CA SER A 48 20.14 -0.59 -19.53
C SER A 48 19.55 0.78 -19.19
N ASN A 49 18.34 1.06 -19.67
CA ASN A 49 17.67 2.34 -19.48
C ASN A 49 17.07 2.55 -18.07
N ILE A 50 17.02 1.51 -17.22
CA ILE A 50 16.49 1.60 -15.85
C ILE A 50 17.54 1.33 -14.77
N LYS A 51 18.80 1.01 -15.11
CA LYS A 51 19.83 0.68 -14.10
C LYS A 51 20.07 1.84 -13.12
N GLU A 52 20.16 3.07 -13.61
CA GLU A 52 20.39 4.24 -12.77
C GLU A 52 19.20 4.53 -11.84
N ILE A 53 17.96 4.42 -12.35
CA ILE A 53 16.77 4.67 -11.52
C ILE A 53 16.62 3.59 -10.44
N LEU A 54 16.90 2.32 -10.76
CA LEU A 54 16.91 1.23 -9.79
C LEU A 54 17.98 1.45 -8.72
N LEU A 55 19.20 1.81 -9.12
CA LEU A 55 20.29 2.09 -8.19
C LEU A 55 19.92 3.20 -7.19
N ASN A 56 19.42 4.33 -7.68
CA ASN A 56 19.05 5.47 -6.83
C ASN A 56 17.88 5.13 -5.89
N ALA A 57 16.91 4.32 -6.35
CA ALA A 57 15.82 3.83 -5.51
C ALA A 57 16.31 2.86 -4.42
N PHE A 58 17.25 1.98 -4.75
CA PHE A 58 17.84 1.04 -3.78
C PHE A 58 18.65 1.79 -2.70
N ILE A 59 19.40 2.82 -3.08
CA ILE A 59 20.12 3.69 -2.15
C ILE A 59 19.11 4.40 -1.24
N TYR A 60 18.03 4.96 -1.80
CA TYR A 60 16.97 5.59 -1.03
C TYR A 60 16.38 4.64 0.03
N ILE A 61 15.99 3.42 -0.36
CA ILE A 61 15.43 2.40 0.55
C ILE A 61 16.43 2.03 1.65
N ALA A 62 17.70 1.87 1.31
CA ALA A 62 18.76 1.53 2.26
C ALA A 62 19.06 2.67 3.25
N ASN A 63 18.85 3.92 2.84
CA ASN A 63 19.03 5.11 3.68
C ASN A 63 17.85 5.38 4.62
N MET A 64 16.69 4.78 4.40
CA MET A 64 15.55 4.94 5.28
C MET A 64 15.88 4.44 6.69
N LYS A 65 15.36 5.13 7.71
CA LYS A 65 15.63 4.84 9.13
C LYS A 65 14.36 4.37 9.85
N PRO A 66 14.48 3.50 10.88
CA PRO A 66 13.36 3.19 11.75
C PRO A 66 12.71 4.47 12.31
N GLY A 67 11.42 4.65 12.03
CA GLY A 67 10.66 5.85 12.39
C GLY A 67 10.36 6.78 11.21
N ASP A 68 10.99 6.58 10.05
CA ASP A 68 10.58 7.24 8.81
C ASP A 68 9.17 6.79 8.42
N ASP A 69 8.44 7.71 7.80
CA ASP A 69 7.13 7.46 7.19
C ASP A 69 7.21 6.26 6.22
N GLN A 70 6.31 5.29 6.40
CA GLN A 70 6.22 4.06 5.60
C GLN A 70 7.50 3.18 5.62
N TYR A 71 8.33 3.31 6.66
CA TYR A 71 9.55 2.53 6.80
C TYR A 71 9.27 1.02 6.74
N ASN A 72 8.26 0.51 7.45
CA ASN A 72 8.03 -0.93 7.54
C ASN A 72 7.54 -1.51 6.19
N GLU A 73 6.84 -0.71 5.42
CA GLU A 73 6.20 -1.06 4.16
C GLU A 73 7.15 -0.93 2.96
N ARG A 74 8.32 -0.30 3.15
CA ARG A 74 9.28 0.08 2.11
C ARG A 74 9.72 -1.07 1.21
N TRP A 75 9.82 -2.28 1.75
CA TRP A 75 10.20 -3.47 0.99
C TRP A 75 9.11 -3.87 -0.01
N ASN A 76 7.86 -3.96 0.44
CA ASN A 76 6.74 -4.24 -0.46
C ASN A 76 6.57 -3.12 -1.51
N TYR A 77 6.76 -1.85 -1.13
CA TYR A 77 6.78 -0.76 -2.10
C TYR A 77 7.90 -0.94 -3.13
N LEU A 78 9.11 -1.28 -2.68
CA LEU A 78 10.23 -1.53 -3.59
C LEU A 78 9.93 -2.69 -4.54
N PHE A 79 9.38 -3.79 -4.03
CA PHE A 79 9.00 -4.96 -4.83
C PHE A 79 8.02 -4.57 -5.95
N TYR A 80 6.90 -3.93 -5.60
CA TYR A 80 5.89 -3.57 -6.60
C TYR A 80 6.37 -2.47 -7.55
N TRP A 81 7.19 -1.52 -7.09
CA TRP A 81 7.74 -0.47 -7.94
C TRP A 81 8.77 -1.02 -8.93
N MET A 82 9.70 -1.86 -8.48
CA MET A 82 10.69 -2.47 -9.37
C MET A 82 10.02 -3.47 -10.31
N GLY A 83 9.11 -4.29 -9.80
CA GLY A 83 8.45 -5.33 -10.58
C GLY A 83 7.63 -4.78 -11.74
N GLU A 84 7.01 -3.62 -11.59
CA GLU A 84 6.32 -2.92 -12.67
C GLU A 84 7.29 -2.60 -13.82
N LYS A 85 8.45 -2.00 -13.51
CA LYS A 85 9.49 -1.67 -14.50
C LYS A 85 10.12 -2.92 -15.12
N VAL A 86 10.30 -3.99 -14.35
CA VAL A 86 10.81 -5.27 -14.87
C VAL A 86 9.82 -5.89 -15.86
N TYR A 87 8.53 -5.96 -15.51
CA TYR A 87 7.50 -6.50 -16.40
C TYR A 87 7.19 -5.63 -17.64
N GLU A 88 7.66 -4.37 -17.69
CA GLU A 88 7.70 -3.61 -18.94
C GLU A 88 8.74 -4.15 -19.94
N LYS A 89 9.74 -4.90 -19.45
CA LYS A 89 10.87 -5.41 -20.24
C LYS A 89 10.80 -6.91 -20.50
N VAL A 90 10.21 -7.67 -19.58
CA VAL A 90 10.15 -9.14 -19.65
C VAL A 90 8.72 -9.66 -19.73
N LYS A 91 8.57 -10.89 -20.23
CA LYS A 91 7.27 -11.57 -20.36
C LYS A 91 7.15 -12.81 -19.47
N GLU A 92 8.23 -13.59 -19.38
CA GLU A 92 8.24 -14.85 -18.66
C GLU A 92 8.45 -14.67 -17.16
N ILE A 93 7.87 -15.58 -16.37
CA ILE A 93 8.01 -15.60 -14.90
C ILE A 93 9.47 -15.82 -14.51
N SER A 94 10.19 -16.69 -15.23
CA SER A 94 11.61 -16.96 -14.99
C SER A 94 12.46 -15.70 -15.16
N ASP A 95 12.23 -14.93 -16.22
CA ASP A 95 12.95 -13.69 -16.49
C ASP A 95 12.65 -12.65 -15.41
N PHE A 96 11.37 -12.51 -15.03
CA PHE A 96 10.99 -11.64 -13.91
C PHE A 96 11.71 -12.03 -12.63
N SER A 97 11.68 -13.31 -12.25
CA SER A 97 12.33 -13.83 -11.05
C SER A 97 13.83 -13.55 -11.06
N LEU A 98 14.53 -13.83 -12.16
CA LEU A 98 15.97 -13.61 -12.29
C LEU A 98 16.35 -12.13 -12.12
N ASN A 99 15.56 -11.23 -12.74
CA ASN A 99 15.84 -9.81 -12.67
C ASN A 99 15.45 -9.19 -11.32
N MET A 100 14.43 -9.72 -10.65
CA MET A 100 13.96 -9.23 -9.36
C MET A 100 14.82 -9.68 -8.18
N ASP A 101 15.56 -10.79 -8.27
CA ASP A 101 16.30 -11.38 -7.15
C ASP A 101 17.32 -10.43 -6.47
N ILE A 102 17.79 -9.40 -7.19
CA ILE A 102 18.67 -8.36 -6.60
C ILE A 102 18.06 -7.70 -5.35
N ILE A 103 16.73 -7.64 -5.23
CA ILE A 103 16.06 -7.09 -4.04
C ILE A 103 16.27 -7.96 -2.80
N ASN A 104 16.42 -9.29 -2.94
CA ASN A 104 16.74 -10.19 -1.83
C ASN A 104 18.13 -9.88 -1.31
N SER A 105 19.10 -9.69 -2.22
CA SER A 105 20.46 -9.30 -1.85
C SER A 105 20.52 -7.97 -1.13
N LEU A 106 19.74 -6.98 -1.61
CA LEU A 106 19.62 -5.69 -0.94
C LEU A 106 19.02 -5.84 0.46
N ARG A 107 17.91 -6.58 0.58
CA ARG A 107 17.20 -6.78 1.86
C ARG A 107 18.06 -7.49 2.89
N LYS A 108 18.69 -8.60 2.51
CA LYS A 108 19.64 -9.35 3.34
C LYS A 108 20.83 -8.52 3.80
N ARG A 109 21.30 -7.58 2.98
CA ARG A 109 22.38 -6.68 3.39
C ARG A 109 21.93 -5.65 4.42
N MET A 110 20.67 -5.22 4.35
CA MET A 110 20.10 -4.19 5.22
C MET A 110 19.50 -4.75 6.52
N HIS A 111 19.27 -6.07 6.59
CA HIS A 111 18.73 -6.78 7.75
C HIS A 111 19.55 -8.03 8.01
N GLU A 112 20.18 -8.10 9.19
CA GLU A 112 21.04 -9.23 9.58
C GLU A 112 20.26 -10.52 9.89
N ASN A 113 18.95 -10.42 10.16
CA ASN A 113 18.07 -11.58 10.32
C ASN A 113 17.47 -11.90 8.95
N ASP A 114 17.66 -13.13 8.45
CA ASP A 114 17.32 -13.69 7.12
C ASP A 114 15.86 -13.48 6.62
N GLU A 115 15.39 -12.23 6.58
CA GLU A 115 14.10 -11.87 5.99
C GLU A 115 14.27 -11.66 4.49
N GLU A 116 14.41 -12.74 3.74
CA GLU A 116 14.25 -12.71 2.30
C GLU A 116 12.76 -12.52 1.95
N TYR A 117 12.46 -12.09 0.71
CA TYR A 117 11.07 -12.12 0.27
C TYR A 117 10.60 -13.56 0.20
N ASN A 118 9.33 -13.78 0.54
CA ASN A 118 8.73 -15.08 0.32
C ASN A 118 8.79 -15.44 -1.18
N ASP A 119 9.24 -16.65 -1.49
CA ASP A 119 9.32 -17.24 -2.83
C ASP A 119 8.08 -17.01 -3.72
N TYR A 120 6.89 -16.95 -3.14
CA TYR A 120 5.66 -16.70 -3.88
C TYR A 120 5.70 -15.39 -4.68
N PHE A 121 6.38 -14.36 -4.19
CA PHE A 121 6.54 -13.08 -4.88
C PHE A 121 7.20 -13.23 -6.26
N PHE A 122 8.05 -14.24 -6.44
CA PHE A 122 8.78 -14.48 -7.69
C PHE A 122 8.13 -15.54 -8.59
N LYS A 123 6.98 -16.10 -8.19
CA LYS A 123 6.27 -17.19 -8.87
C LYS A 123 4.90 -16.78 -9.45
N ILE A 124 4.64 -15.48 -9.53
CA ILE A 124 3.41 -14.91 -10.09
C ILE A 124 3.62 -14.46 -11.53
N LYS A 125 2.57 -14.50 -12.36
CA LYS A 125 2.60 -13.96 -13.72
C LYS A 125 2.29 -12.46 -13.74
N LYS A 126 2.60 -11.79 -14.85
CA LYS A 126 2.40 -10.33 -15.00
C LYS A 126 0.99 -9.86 -14.64
N SER A 127 -0.06 -10.58 -15.06
CA SER A 127 -1.45 -10.18 -14.75
C SER A 127 -1.78 -10.30 -13.26
N GLU A 128 -1.29 -11.36 -12.61
CA GLU A 128 -1.42 -11.57 -11.15
C GLU A 128 -0.67 -10.49 -10.38
N PHE A 129 0.56 -10.16 -10.81
CA PHE A 129 1.34 -9.07 -10.26
C PHE A 129 0.62 -7.73 -10.32
N ILE A 130 0.03 -7.39 -11.47
CA ILE A 130 -0.74 -6.14 -11.64
C ILE A 130 -1.91 -6.08 -10.64
N ASN A 131 -2.64 -7.19 -10.50
CA ASN A 131 -3.75 -7.28 -9.57
C ASN A 131 -3.30 -7.15 -8.10
N LEU A 132 -2.25 -7.87 -7.70
CA LEU A 132 -1.70 -7.79 -6.34
C LEU A 132 -1.16 -6.40 -6.04
N LYS A 133 -0.49 -5.75 -6.99
CA LYS A 133 -0.01 -4.37 -6.85
C LYS A 133 -1.16 -3.41 -6.59
N LYS A 134 -2.22 -3.47 -7.41
CA LYS A 134 -3.44 -2.67 -7.25
C LYS A 134 -4.04 -2.83 -5.84
N LEU A 135 -4.21 -4.07 -5.40
CA LEU A 135 -4.74 -4.37 -4.07
C LEU A 135 -3.82 -3.91 -2.94
N TYR A 136 -2.52 -4.13 -3.08
CA TYR A 136 -1.55 -3.65 -2.11
C TYR A 136 -1.62 -2.12 -2.00
N ASP A 137 -1.57 -1.41 -3.12
CA ASP A 137 -1.67 0.05 -3.15
C ASP A 137 -2.96 0.55 -2.50
N TYR A 138 -4.09 -0.07 -2.85
CA TYR A 138 -5.37 0.26 -2.26
C TYR A 138 -5.38 0.03 -0.74
N SER A 139 -4.81 -1.09 -0.27
CA SER A 139 -4.69 -1.38 1.15
C SER A 139 -3.89 -0.33 1.92
N GLN A 140 -2.80 0.16 1.31
CA GLN A 140 -1.94 1.20 1.89
C GLN A 140 -2.60 2.58 1.85
N ASN A 141 -3.45 2.83 0.86
CA ASN A 141 -4.13 4.10 0.69
C ASN A 141 -5.42 4.22 1.49
N TYR A 142 -6.00 3.08 1.91
CA TYR A 142 -7.35 3.03 2.48
C TYR A 142 -7.60 4.04 3.60
N ASP A 143 -6.69 4.16 4.58
CA ASP A 143 -6.93 5.03 5.74
C ASP A 143 -6.88 6.51 5.35
N ALA A 144 -5.98 6.88 4.44
CA ALA A 144 -5.92 8.22 3.88
C ALA A 144 -7.17 8.54 3.04
N ILE A 145 -7.68 7.56 2.28
CA ILE A 145 -8.93 7.69 1.53
C ILE A 145 -10.09 7.92 2.48
N LYS A 146 -10.23 7.06 3.49
CA LYS A 146 -11.32 7.15 4.47
C LYS A 146 -11.37 8.53 5.13
N ILE A 147 -10.24 9.02 5.62
CA ILE A 147 -10.15 10.36 6.23
C ILE A 147 -10.56 11.46 5.24
N LYS A 148 -10.15 11.34 3.96
CA LYS A 148 -10.44 12.34 2.94
C LYS A 148 -11.93 12.38 2.58
N ILE A 149 -12.57 11.22 2.42
CA ILE A 149 -13.99 11.14 2.02
C ILE A 149 -14.96 11.45 3.17
N ASP A 150 -14.54 11.25 4.42
CA ASP A 150 -15.36 11.56 5.60
C ASP A 150 -15.38 13.08 5.90
N ALA A 151 -14.63 13.90 5.15
CA ALA A 151 -14.60 15.34 5.32
C ALA A 151 -15.91 15.98 4.78
N PRO A 152 -16.58 16.86 5.56
CA PRO A 152 -17.94 17.36 5.25
C PRO A 152 -18.15 18.01 3.88
N ASP A 153 -17.08 18.54 3.26
CA ASP A 153 -17.13 19.28 2.00
C ASP A 153 -16.26 18.62 0.90
N TYR A 154 -15.80 17.38 1.10
CA TYR A 154 -14.99 16.73 0.09
C TYR A 154 -15.84 16.09 -1.00
N GLU A 155 -15.68 16.61 -2.22
CA GLU A 155 -16.22 16.04 -3.44
C GLU A 155 -15.13 15.27 -4.18
N CYS A 156 -15.38 14.00 -4.51
CA CYS A 156 -14.41 13.23 -5.27
C CYS A 156 -14.29 13.73 -6.71
N SER A 157 -13.05 13.74 -7.22
CA SER A 157 -12.87 13.67 -8.66
C SER A 157 -13.28 12.30 -9.18
N ARG A 158 -13.72 12.24 -10.44
CA ARG A 158 -14.08 10.97 -11.11
C ARG A 158 -12.95 9.94 -11.04
N GLU A 159 -11.70 10.36 -11.25
CA GLU A 159 -10.53 9.49 -11.17
C GLU A 159 -10.34 8.89 -9.76
N TYR A 160 -10.55 9.70 -8.71
CA TYR A 160 -10.45 9.24 -7.34
C TYR A 160 -11.55 8.23 -6.98
N ASN A 161 -12.80 8.50 -7.40
CA ASN A 161 -13.90 7.57 -7.21
C ASN A 161 -13.68 6.26 -7.97
N ASN A 162 -13.25 6.33 -9.24
CA ASN A 162 -12.93 5.14 -10.03
C ASN A 162 -11.83 4.30 -9.35
N TYR A 163 -10.79 4.94 -8.82
CA TYR A 163 -9.75 4.24 -8.08
C TYR A 163 -10.31 3.47 -6.88
N ILE A 164 -11.27 4.03 -6.14
CA ILE A 164 -11.88 3.34 -5.00
C ILE A 164 -12.73 2.15 -5.48
N VAL A 165 -13.64 2.39 -6.42
CA VAL A 165 -14.59 1.38 -6.91
C VAL A 165 -13.86 0.21 -7.58
N GLU A 166 -12.96 0.49 -8.52
CA GLU A 166 -12.23 -0.55 -9.27
C GLU A 166 -11.40 -1.45 -8.36
N ASN A 167 -10.73 -0.89 -7.33
CA ASN A 167 -9.92 -1.69 -6.41
C ASN A 167 -10.77 -2.48 -5.42
N HIS A 168 -11.93 -1.95 -5.02
CA HIS A 168 -12.88 -2.68 -4.20
C HIS A 168 -13.49 -3.86 -4.96
N ASP A 169 -13.88 -3.66 -6.22
CA ASP A 169 -14.40 -4.73 -7.08
C ASP A 169 -13.35 -5.79 -7.38
N LEU A 170 -12.10 -5.37 -7.61
CA LEU A 170 -10.96 -6.28 -7.74
C LEU A 170 -10.76 -7.13 -6.49
N TYR A 171 -10.86 -6.53 -5.28
CA TYR A 171 -10.77 -7.26 -4.03
C TYR A 171 -11.84 -8.34 -3.93
N ASN A 172 -13.10 -8.01 -4.24
CA ASN A 172 -14.21 -8.98 -4.17
C ASN A 172 -14.04 -10.10 -5.18
N THR A 173 -13.58 -9.78 -6.39
CA THR A 173 -13.32 -10.78 -7.44
C THR A 173 -12.27 -11.79 -6.96
N ILE A 174 -11.11 -11.31 -6.50
CA ILE A 174 -10.01 -12.17 -6.07
C ILE A 174 -10.36 -12.91 -4.78
N LYS A 175 -11.15 -12.31 -3.90
CA LYS A 175 -11.65 -12.98 -2.69
C LYS A 175 -12.44 -14.25 -3.03
N VAL A 176 -13.29 -14.19 -4.06
CA VAL A 176 -14.08 -15.36 -4.53
C VAL A 176 -13.18 -16.37 -5.24
N GLU A 177 -12.22 -15.89 -6.04
CA GLU A 177 -11.24 -16.75 -6.73
C GLU A 177 -10.37 -17.54 -5.72
N CYS A 178 -9.94 -16.89 -4.65
CA CYS A 178 -8.95 -17.42 -3.71
C CYS A 178 -9.54 -18.16 -2.49
N VAL A 179 -10.82 -18.58 -2.52
CA VAL A 179 -11.45 -19.26 -1.37
C VAL A 179 -10.74 -20.58 -1.03
N LEU A 180 -10.46 -21.41 -2.03
CA LEU A 180 -9.80 -22.71 -1.85
C LEU A 180 -8.47 -22.81 -2.62
N ASP A 181 -8.06 -21.74 -3.30
CA ASP A 181 -6.85 -21.73 -4.09
C ASP A 181 -5.61 -21.42 -3.21
N THR A 182 -4.62 -22.31 -3.29
CA THR A 182 -3.36 -22.22 -2.56
C THR A 182 -2.18 -21.84 -3.45
N THR A 183 -2.44 -21.35 -4.66
CA THR A 183 -1.43 -20.78 -5.57
C THR A 183 -0.62 -19.66 -4.91
N PRO A 184 0.61 -19.38 -5.40
CA PRO A 184 1.38 -18.22 -4.97
C PRO A 184 0.58 -16.91 -5.00
N TYR A 185 -0.25 -16.72 -6.03
CA TYR A 185 -1.11 -15.55 -6.17
C TYR A 185 -2.09 -15.41 -5.00
N CYS A 186 -2.84 -16.47 -4.69
CA CYS A 186 -3.83 -16.43 -3.62
C CYS A 186 -3.20 -16.37 -2.21
N LYS A 187 -2.03 -16.99 -2.01
CA LYS A 187 -1.28 -16.84 -0.76
C LYS A 187 -0.82 -15.40 -0.53
N LEU A 188 -0.35 -14.72 -1.58
CA LEU A 188 0.01 -13.30 -1.49
C LEU A 188 -1.22 -12.41 -1.25
N PHE A 189 -2.34 -12.70 -1.92
CA PHE A 189 -3.61 -12.02 -1.66
C PHE A 189 -4.06 -12.14 -0.19
N THR A 190 -4.02 -13.36 0.35
CA THR A 190 -4.35 -13.62 1.76
C THR A 190 -3.45 -12.81 2.68
N ASN A 191 -2.15 -12.73 2.40
CA ASN A 191 -1.21 -11.92 3.19
C ASN A 191 -1.53 -10.42 3.17
N ILE A 192 -1.89 -9.86 2.01
CA ILE A 192 -2.30 -8.45 1.89
C ILE A 192 -3.56 -8.16 2.72
N THR A 193 -4.50 -9.12 2.72
CA THR A 193 -5.85 -8.93 3.23
C THR A 193 -6.03 -9.31 4.70
N LYS A 194 -5.21 -10.23 5.24
CA LYS A 194 -5.26 -10.74 6.63
C LYS A 194 -5.28 -9.63 7.68
N ASP A 195 -4.54 -8.54 7.44
CA ASP A 195 -4.48 -7.41 8.38
C ASP A 195 -5.18 -6.14 7.91
N THR A 196 -5.20 -5.89 6.60
CA THR A 196 -5.46 -4.54 6.09
C THR A 196 -6.88 -4.39 5.56
N LEU A 197 -7.38 -5.34 4.77
CA LEU A 197 -8.68 -5.20 4.09
C LEU A 197 -9.79 -6.01 4.76
N ALA A 198 -9.48 -7.15 5.39
CA ALA A 198 -10.47 -7.97 6.09
C ALA A 198 -11.13 -7.23 7.28
N LYS A 199 -10.41 -6.30 7.92
CA LYS A 199 -10.92 -5.42 8.99
C LYS A 199 -11.65 -4.18 8.46
N LYS A 200 -11.50 -3.89 7.17
CA LYS A 200 -11.96 -2.67 6.50
C LYS A 200 -13.12 -3.00 5.54
N LYS A 201 -14.09 -3.78 6.04
CA LYS A 201 -15.24 -4.34 5.29
C LYS A 201 -16.19 -3.30 4.69
N SER A 202 -16.09 -2.04 5.08
CA SER A 202 -16.97 -0.99 4.54
C SER A 202 -16.51 -0.57 3.15
N ILE A 203 -17.46 -0.61 2.20
CA ILE A 203 -17.31 0.08 0.93
C ILE A 203 -17.08 1.55 1.24
N LEU A 204 -15.94 2.08 0.79
CA LEU A 204 -15.70 3.53 0.81
C LEU A 204 -16.54 4.13 -0.32
N ASN A 205 -17.63 4.79 0.01
CA ASN A 205 -18.46 5.48 -0.97
C ASN A 205 -18.12 6.97 -0.95
N CYS A 206 -17.73 7.50 -2.10
CA CYS A 206 -17.54 8.93 -2.24
C CYS A 206 -18.74 9.55 -2.97
N TYR A 207 -19.38 10.53 -2.34
CA TYR A 207 -20.52 11.23 -2.92
C TYR A 207 -20.06 12.56 -3.54
N GLY A 208 -20.67 12.98 -4.66
CA GLY A 208 -20.39 14.26 -5.31
C GLY A 208 -19.23 14.24 -6.32
N ALA A 209 -19.37 13.52 -7.43
CA ALA A 209 -18.39 13.56 -8.51
C ALA A 209 -18.49 14.89 -9.28
N LYS A 210 -17.46 15.74 -9.22
CA LYS A 210 -17.34 16.89 -10.13
C LYS A 210 -16.83 16.43 -11.50
N ASP A 211 -17.66 16.59 -12.53
CA ASP A 211 -17.19 16.49 -13.91
C ASP A 211 -16.17 17.59 -14.17
N THR A 212 -14.94 17.19 -14.51
CA THR A 212 -13.90 18.13 -14.90
C THR A 212 -14.24 18.62 -16.31
N ILE A 213 -14.96 19.73 -16.41
CA ILE A 213 -15.14 20.43 -17.68
C ILE A 213 -13.75 20.91 -18.11
N PHE A 214 -13.16 20.23 -19.09
CA PHE A 214 -12.12 20.83 -19.92
C PHE A 214 -12.78 22.00 -20.66
N SER A 215 -12.46 23.23 -20.28
CA SER A 215 -12.86 24.40 -21.06
C SER A 215 -12.17 24.32 -22.42
N GLU A 216 -12.95 24.01 -23.45
CA GLU A 216 -12.56 24.27 -24.83
C GLU A 216 -12.31 25.76 -25.01
N GLU A 217 -11.14 26.09 -25.54
CA GLU A 217 -10.72 27.44 -25.84
C GLU A 217 -11.39 27.88 -27.15
N GLY A 218 -12.61 28.43 -27.02
CA GLY A 218 -13.47 28.86 -28.11
C GLY A 218 -13.68 30.38 -28.18
N ARG A 219 -12.73 31.06 -28.83
CA ARG A 219 -12.84 32.32 -29.59
C ARG A 219 -14.23 33.01 -29.63
N ARG A 220 -14.34 34.25 -29.15
CA ARG A 220 -15.10 35.34 -29.83
C ARG A 220 -14.76 36.76 -29.33
N HIS A 221 -14.82 37.66 -30.30
CA HIS A 221 -14.57 39.11 -30.29
C HIS A 221 -15.51 39.93 -29.38
N GLY A 222 -14.98 41.00 -28.78
CA GLY A 222 -15.42 42.38 -29.04
C GLY A 222 -16.48 43.06 -28.14
N LEU A 223 -16.07 44.19 -27.55
CA LEU A 223 -16.75 45.50 -27.41
C LEU A 223 -17.18 46.00 -25.99
N SER A 224 -16.51 47.10 -25.61
CA SER A 224 -16.78 48.29 -24.76
C SER A 224 -17.76 48.33 -23.58
N ASP A 225 -17.21 48.96 -22.53
CA ASP A 225 -17.74 50.00 -21.62
C ASP A 225 -18.95 49.74 -20.70
N LEU A 226 -18.72 49.89 -19.39
CA LEU A 226 -19.11 51.11 -18.68
C LEU A 226 -18.57 51.12 -17.24
N ALA A 227 -17.97 52.25 -16.87
CA ALA A 227 -17.48 52.57 -15.54
C ALA A 227 -18.63 52.80 -14.55
N VAL A 228 -18.45 52.37 -13.30
CA VAL A 228 -19.07 53.00 -12.13
C VAL A 228 -18.00 53.12 -11.05
N GLU A 229 -17.52 54.35 -10.86
CA GLU A 229 -16.86 54.77 -9.63
C GLU A 229 -17.91 55.02 -8.54
N THR A 230 -17.62 54.59 -7.32
CA THR A 230 -18.01 55.31 -6.10
C THR A 230 -16.88 55.17 -5.08
N THR A 231 -16.40 56.31 -4.59
CA THR A 231 -15.30 56.47 -3.60
C THR A 231 -15.88 56.57 -2.17
N PRO A 232 -15.10 56.90 -1.11
CA PRO A 232 -14.67 55.93 -0.10
C PRO A 232 -15.27 56.24 1.29
N THR A 233 -15.25 55.25 2.19
CA THR A 233 -15.50 55.50 3.62
C THR A 233 -14.27 55.09 4.42
N ASN A 234 -13.48 56.08 4.84
CA ASN A 234 -12.45 55.89 5.86
C ASN A 234 -13.12 55.82 7.24
N SER A 235 -12.84 54.76 8.01
CA SER A 235 -12.62 54.89 9.46
C SER A 235 -12.11 53.59 10.07
N GLY A 236 -10.96 53.64 10.72
CA GLY A 236 -10.54 52.69 11.76
C GLY A 236 -9.35 51.81 11.38
N ASN A 237 -8.15 52.22 11.76
CA ASN A 237 -6.98 51.33 11.83
C ASN A 237 -7.24 50.25 12.90
N PRO A 238 -7.23 48.94 12.58
CA PRO A 238 -7.15 47.90 13.59
C PRO A 238 -5.71 47.40 13.65
N THR A 239 -4.80 48.23 14.15
CA THR A 239 -3.52 47.72 14.65
C THR A 239 -3.72 47.25 16.07
N ALA A 240 -3.27 46.02 16.33
CA ALA A 240 -3.24 45.30 17.62
C ALA A 240 -4.48 44.45 17.90
N ILE A 241 -4.43 43.17 17.51
CA ILE A 241 -4.42 41.96 18.36
C ILE A 241 -4.05 40.78 17.44
N ILE A 242 -2.76 40.49 17.23
CA ILE A 242 -2.30 39.23 16.57
C ILE A 242 -1.25 38.49 17.44
N LEU A 243 -1.00 38.92 18.68
CA LEU A 243 0.11 38.37 19.49
C LEU A 243 -0.28 37.63 20.78
N PRO A 244 -1.24 36.70 20.74
CA PRO A 244 -1.08 35.50 21.57
C PRO A 244 -1.27 34.16 20.82
N VAL A 245 -1.78 34.17 19.59
CA VAL A 245 -2.17 32.93 18.90
C VAL A 245 -0.96 32.11 18.45
N LEU A 246 0.13 32.75 18.01
CA LEU A 246 1.36 32.04 17.61
C LEU A 246 2.13 31.43 18.79
N GLY A 247 2.03 32.04 19.98
CA GLY A 247 2.67 31.52 21.19
C GLY A 247 2.08 30.19 21.64
N ILE A 248 0.75 30.04 21.50
CA ILE A 248 0.05 28.79 21.84
C ILE A 248 0.50 27.63 20.95
N PHE A 249 0.65 27.84 19.64
CA PHE A 249 1.12 26.80 18.72
C PHE A 249 2.56 26.35 19.01
N ILE A 250 3.43 27.27 19.40
CA ILE A 250 4.82 26.94 19.78
C ILE A 250 4.84 26.13 21.08
N ILE A 251 4.01 26.48 22.07
CA ILE A 251 3.91 25.73 23.33
C ILE A 251 3.40 24.31 23.08
N PHE A 252 2.35 24.13 22.27
CA PHE A 252 1.87 22.79 21.91
C PHE A 252 2.90 21.98 21.13
N PHE A 253 3.65 22.61 20.21
CA PHE A 253 4.72 21.94 19.46
C PHE A 253 5.87 21.48 20.37
N LEU A 254 6.27 22.30 21.34
CA LEU A 254 7.28 21.94 22.33
C LEU A 254 6.76 20.85 23.27
N LEU A 255 5.53 20.94 23.78
CA LEU A 255 4.93 19.90 24.62
C LEU A 255 4.79 18.57 23.87
N TYR A 256 4.41 18.58 22.59
CA TYR A 256 4.41 17.38 21.75
C TYR A 256 5.81 16.73 21.64
N LYS A 257 6.86 17.55 21.49
CA LYS A 257 8.25 17.07 21.39
C LYS A 257 8.84 16.58 22.73
N PHE A 258 8.36 17.08 23.86
CA PHE A 258 8.94 16.82 25.19
C PHE A 258 8.06 15.97 26.13
N THR A 259 6.83 15.61 25.74
CA THR A 259 5.98 14.69 26.52
C THR A 259 6.23 13.24 26.11
N PRO A 260 6.50 12.29 27.02
CA PRO A 260 6.87 10.90 26.69
C PRO A 260 5.70 10.05 26.14
N LEU A 261 4.57 10.67 25.79
CA LEU A 261 3.41 9.99 25.20
C LEU A 261 3.64 9.55 23.75
N GLY A 262 4.54 10.20 23.00
CA GLY A 262 4.89 9.79 21.64
C GLY A 262 5.50 8.38 21.57
N THR A 263 6.25 7.98 22.61
CA THR A 263 6.84 6.64 22.72
C THR A 263 5.78 5.60 23.08
N TRP A 264 4.80 5.95 23.92
CA TRP A 264 3.74 5.03 24.37
C TRP A 264 2.79 4.63 23.23
N ILE A 265 2.38 5.60 22.41
CA ILE A 265 1.55 5.34 21.22
C ILE A 265 2.32 4.45 20.22
N ARG A 266 3.62 4.70 20.00
CA ARG A 266 4.45 3.87 19.11
C ARG A 266 4.60 2.43 19.63
N THR A 267 4.67 2.23 20.95
CA THR A 267 4.87 0.90 21.54
C THR A 267 3.62 0.03 21.45
N HIS A 268 2.43 0.62 21.56
CA HIS A 268 1.17 -0.13 21.54
C HIS A 268 0.79 -0.63 20.13
N PHE A 269 1.21 0.06 19.06
CA PHE A 269 0.92 -0.33 17.67
C PHE A 269 2.02 -1.15 16.99
N VAL A 270 3.28 -1.08 17.43
CA VAL A 270 4.42 -1.69 16.72
C VAL A 270 4.80 -3.08 17.25
N ARG A 271 4.43 -3.46 18.48
CA ARG A 271 5.05 -4.61 19.15
C ARG A 271 4.49 -6.00 18.83
N LYS A 272 3.49 -6.15 17.95
CA LYS A 272 2.80 -7.45 17.76
C LYS A 272 3.02 -8.15 16.42
N LYS A 273 3.78 -7.58 15.47
CA LYS A 273 3.62 -7.96 14.05
C LYS A 273 4.68 -8.86 13.41
N ILE A 274 5.77 -9.24 14.09
CA ILE A 274 6.94 -9.82 13.39
C ILE A 274 7.17 -11.32 13.70
N SER A 275 6.65 -11.90 14.79
CA SER A 275 7.02 -13.27 15.20
C SER A 275 5.94 -14.35 15.00
N ARG A 276 4.85 -14.09 14.27
CA ARG A 276 3.66 -14.98 14.24
C ARG A 276 3.32 -15.58 12.86
N TRP A 277 4.26 -15.57 11.91
CA TRP A 277 3.93 -15.78 10.49
C TRP A 277 3.91 -17.24 10.03
N GLU A 278 4.54 -18.17 10.76
CA GLU A 278 4.57 -19.59 10.39
C GLU A 278 3.53 -20.43 11.16
N ALA A 279 3.28 -20.11 12.43
CA ALA A 279 2.32 -20.84 13.27
C ALA A 279 0.84 -20.52 12.94
N ASP A 280 0.54 -19.32 12.41
CA ASP A 280 -0.84 -18.87 12.20
C ASP A 280 -1.43 -19.32 10.85
N VAL A 281 -0.65 -19.94 9.95
CA VAL A 281 -1.15 -20.40 8.64
C VAL A 281 -1.98 -21.67 8.80
N GLU A 282 -1.53 -22.58 9.67
CA GLU A 282 -2.22 -23.85 9.96
C GLU A 282 -3.52 -23.61 10.75
N GLU A 283 -3.50 -22.69 11.72
CA GLU A 283 -4.67 -22.28 12.52
C GLU A 283 -5.78 -21.62 11.65
N THR A 284 -5.41 -20.79 10.66
CA THR A 284 -6.41 -20.15 9.77
C THR A 284 -7.07 -21.08 8.77
N ILE A 285 -6.39 -22.16 8.37
CA ILE A 285 -6.99 -23.17 7.46
C ILE A 285 -8.07 -23.96 8.21
N ASP A 286 -7.85 -24.26 9.48
CA ASP A 286 -8.80 -25.01 10.30
C ASP A 286 -10.07 -24.18 10.60
N GLU A 287 -9.92 -22.91 10.99
CA GLU A 287 -11.06 -22.01 11.23
C GLU A 287 -11.92 -21.76 9.98
N THR A 288 -11.30 -21.66 8.80
CA THR A 288 -12.03 -21.44 7.54
C THR A 288 -12.76 -22.69 7.04
N LEU A 289 -12.31 -23.89 7.42
CA LEU A 289 -13.03 -25.13 7.13
C LEU A 289 -14.25 -25.31 8.05
N GLU A 290 -14.15 -24.89 9.33
CA GLU A 290 -15.26 -24.97 10.28
C GLU A 290 -16.41 -24.00 9.96
N GLU A 291 -16.12 -22.77 9.49
CA GLU A 291 -17.17 -21.82 9.10
C GLU A 291 -17.97 -22.27 7.87
N ASN A 292 -17.33 -23.00 6.94
CA ASN A 292 -17.99 -23.48 5.72
C ASN A 292 -18.86 -24.74 5.93
N TYR A 293 -18.77 -25.41 7.08
CA TYR A 293 -19.54 -26.62 7.39
C TYR A 293 -20.84 -26.37 8.17
N LYS A 294 -21.14 -25.12 8.54
CA LYS A 294 -22.39 -24.76 9.22
C LYS A 294 -23.31 -23.90 8.35
N SER A 295 -24.04 -24.57 7.45
CA SER A 295 -25.44 -24.21 7.19
C SER A 295 -26.24 -25.37 6.62
N GLU A 296 -27.34 -25.65 7.33
CA GLU A 296 -28.62 -26.18 6.86
C GLU A 296 -28.67 -27.58 6.23
N ASP A 297 -29.08 -28.56 7.06
CA ASP A 297 -30.19 -29.42 6.65
C ASP A 297 -31.02 -29.83 7.87
N ASP A 298 -32.25 -29.31 7.93
CA ASP A 298 -33.27 -29.68 8.92
C ASP A 298 -34.51 -30.12 8.12
N ASN A 299 -34.64 -31.44 7.94
CA ASN A 299 -35.86 -32.25 7.77
C ASN A 299 -35.63 -33.47 6.86
N SER A 300 -35.37 -34.63 7.47
CA SER A 300 -36.11 -35.83 7.09
C SER A 300 -36.20 -36.82 8.24
N LEU A 301 -37.43 -36.99 8.74
CA LEU A 301 -37.88 -38.23 9.36
C LEU A 301 -37.81 -39.34 8.29
N VAL A 302 -37.21 -40.49 8.63
CA VAL A 302 -37.76 -41.86 8.49
C VAL A 302 -36.64 -42.94 8.47
N ASN A 303 -36.81 -43.92 9.36
CA ASN A 303 -36.31 -45.32 9.38
C ASN A 303 -34.84 -45.67 9.72
N MET A 304 -34.61 -45.79 11.03
CA MET A 304 -34.35 -47.06 11.74
C MET A 304 -33.77 -48.24 10.90
N HIS A 305 -32.49 -48.58 11.09
CA HIS A 305 -31.98 -49.96 11.07
C HIS A 305 -30.86 -50.12 12.12
N ASN A 306 -31.12 -50.95 13.12
CA ASN A 306 -30.17 -51.42 14.12
C ASN A 306 -29.11 -52.32 13.48
N ILE A 307 -27.83 -52.03 13.71
CA ILE A 307 -26.76 -53.03 13.63
C ILE A 307 -25.98 -52.96 14.95
N GLY A 308 -26.22 -53.93 15.82
CA GLY A 308 -25.38 -54.20 16.98
C GLY A 308 -24.19 -55.08 16.57
N TYR A 309 -23.01 -54.76 17.07
CA TYR A 309 -21.86 -55.66 17.03
C TYR A 309 -21.31 -55.85 18.43
N ASN A 310 -21.27 -57.11 18.87
CA ASN A 310 -20.69 -57.57 20.12
C ASN A 310 -19.15 -57.53 20.06
N PRO A 311 -18.46 -57.20 21.17
CA PRO A 311 -17.02 -57.38 21.28
C PRO A 311 -16.66 -58.85 21.52
N ILE A 312 -15.59 -59.31 20.87
CA ILE A 312 -14.98 -60.63 21.09
C ILE A 312 -13.95 -60.51 22.22
N ASP A 313 -14.13 -61.32 23.25
CA ASP A 313 -13.21 -61.45 24.39
C ASP A 313 -12.10 -62.48 24.10
N TYR A 314 -10.90 -62.18 24.57
CA TYR A 314 -9.69 -62.99 24.40
C TYR A 314 -9.74 -64.28 25.25
N ARG A 315 -9.10 -65.34 24.75
CA ARG A 315 -8.58 -66.42 25.60
C ARG A 315 -7.12 -66.67 25.28
#